data_AF-A0A1C6HWW6-F1
#
_entry.id   AF-A0A1C6HWW6-F1
#
_cell.length_a   1.000
_cell.length_b   1.000
_cell.length_c   1.000
_cell.angle_alpha   90.00
_cell.angle_beta   90.00
_cell.angle_gamma   90.00
#
_symmetry.space_group_name_H-M   'P 1'
#
loop_
_entity.id
_entity.type
_entity.pdbx_description
1 polymer ?
#
loop_
_entity_poly.entity_id
_entity_poly.type
_entity_poly.pdbx_seq_one_letter_code
_entity_poly.pdbx_strand_id
1 'polypeptide(L)' 'MDYKIADLNQKQYNAVKRAEELIKEETGKDFVMIAWEKEK' A
#
# COMPACT_ATOMS: atom_id res chain seq x y z
N MET A 1 4.10 -15.93 -14.32
CA MET A 1 4.09 -14.52 -13.91
C MET A 1 3.95 -14.56 -12.42
N ASP A 2 5.09 -14.64 -11.74
CA ASP A 2 5.12 -14.85 -10.31
C ASP A 2 5.05 -13.47 -9.66
N TYR A 3 4.06 -13.29 -8.79
CA TYR A 3 3.84 -12.08 -8.01
C TYR A 3 4.05 -12.46 -6.56
N LYS A 4 4.78 -11.64 -5.82
CA LYS A 4 4.95 -11.80 -4.38
C LYS A 4 4.46 -10.57 -3.65
N ILE A 5 4.15 -10.73 -2.38
CA ILE A 5 3.91 -9.60 -1.48
C ILE A 5 5.16 -8.73 -1.53
N ALA A 6 4.97 -7.44 -1.82
CA ALA A 6 6.08 -6.52 -1.93
C ALA A 6 6.79 -6.39 -0.58
N ASP A 7 8.12 -6.56 -0.59
CA ASP A 7 8.93 -6.27 0.59
C ASP A 7 9.14 -4.75 0.68
N LEU A 8 8.35 -4.11 1.55
CA LEU A 8 8.35 -2.66 1.69
C LEU A 8 9.33 -2.23 2.77
N ASN A 9 10.24 -1.31 2.43
CA ASN A 9 11.00 -0.60 3.45
C ASN A 9 10.14 0.44 4.17
N GLN A 10 10.64 0.97 5.30
CA GLN A 10 9.91 1.93 6.13
C GLN A 10 9.40 3.16 5.37
N LYS A 11 10.16 3.67 4.39
CA LYS A 11 9.76 4.84 3.59
C LYS A 11 8.58 4.51 2.68
N GLN A 12 8.61 3.34 2.04
CA GLN A 12 7.52 2.86 1.19
C GLN A 12 6.27 2.55 2.01
N TYR A 13 6.43 1.90 3.16
CA TYR A 13 5.34 1.64 4.10
C TYR A 13 4.63 2.95 4.52
N ASN A 14 5.41 3.97 4.93
CA ASN A 14 4.86 5.27 5.32
C ASN A 14 4.13 5.96 4.15
N ALA A 15 4.61 5.79 2.91
CA ALA A 15 3.93 6.35 1.73
C ALA A 15 2.58 5.67 1.47
N VAL A 16 2.52 4.34 1.60
CA VAL A 16 1.26 3.58 1.48
C VAL A 16 0.28 4.00 2.58
N LYS A 17 0.75 4.09 3.83
CA LYS A 17 -0.09 4.53 4.95
C LYS A 17 -0.67 5.92 4.76
N ARG A 18 0.13 6.87 4.28
CA ARG A 18 -0.34 8.22 3.97
C ARG A 18 -1.42 8.21 2.88
N ALA A 19 -1.30 7.35 1.88
CA ALA A 19 -2.32 7.21 0.85
C ALA A 19 -3.64 6.64 1.42
N GLU A 20 -3.57 5.62 2.29
CA GLU A 20 -4.74 5.09 2.99
C GLU A 20 -5.45 6.17 3.82
N GLU A 21 -4.69 6.98 4.55
CA GLU A 21 -5.20 8.08 5.36
C GLU A 21 -5.91 9.13 4.50
N LEU A 22 -5.30 9.55 3.38
CA LEU A 22 -5.90 10.51 2.45
C LEU A 22 -7.24 10.00 1.89
N ILE A 23 -7.30 8.74 1.48
CA ILE A 23 -8.55 8.16 0.96
C ILE A 23 -9.60 8.10 2.06
N LYS A 24 -9.21 7.77 3.30
CA LYS A 24 -10.11 7.78 4.44
C LYS A 24 -10.65 9.18 4.72
N GLU A 25 -9.81 10.21 4.68
CA GLU A 25 -10.23 11.60 4.87
C GLU A 25 -11.25 12.05 3.82
N GLU A 26 -11.05 11.68 2.55
CA GLU A 26 -11.96 12.09 1.47
C GLU A 26 -13.28 11.30 1.44
N THR A 27 -13.25 10.02 1.80
CA THR A 27 -14.38 9.11 1.61
C THR A 27 -15.11 8.73 2.89
N GLY A 28 -14.48 8.95 4.06
CA GLY A 28 -14.94 8.48 5.36
C GLY A 28 -14.86 6.97 5.55
N LYS A 29 -14.21 6.23 4.65
CA LYS A 29 -14.15 4.77 4.67
C LYS A 29 -12.73 4.27 4.89
N ASP A 30 -12.60 3.17 5.61
CA ASP A 30 -11.32 2.50 5.81
C ASP A 30 -10.98 1.62 4.59
N PHE A 31 -9.81 1.87 4.00
CA PHE A 31 -9.25 1.09 2.91
C PHE A 31 -7.97 0.40 3.35
N VAL A 32 -7.74 -0.80 2.83
CA VAL A 32 -6.50 -1.56 3.02
C VAL A 32 -5.83 -1.71 1.66
N MET A 33 -4.60 -1.22 1.54
CA MET A 33 -3.78 -1.36 0.34
C MET A 33 -2.87 -2.58 0.46
N ILE A 34 -2.95 -3.48 -0.53
CA ILE A 34 -2.07 -4.65 -0.61
C ILE A 34 -1.08 -4.43 -1.76
N ALA A 35 0.21 -4.33 -1.42
CA ALA A 35 1.27 -4.14 -2.39
C ALA A 35 1.79 -5.49 -2.90
N TRP A 36 1.75 -5.69 -4.21
CA TRP A 36 2.31 -6.84 -4.91
C TRP A 36 3.43 -6.37 -5.84
N GLU A 37 4.54 -7.09 -5.87
CA GLU A 37 5.62 -6.85 -6.82
C GLU A 37 5.82 -8.06 -7.75
N LYS A 38 6.26 -7.80 -8.98
CA LYS A 38 6.62 -8.86 -9.91
C LYS A 38 7.93 -9.49 -9.44
N GLU A 39 7.90 -10.80 -9.29
CA GLU A 39 9.12 -11.59 -9.11
C GLU A 39 9.90 -11.56 -10.43
N LYS A 40 11.19 -11.22 -10.36
CA LYS A 40 12.03 -10.92 -11.51
C LYS A 40 12.84 -12.14 -11.93
#